data_AF-A0A939Y5L0-F1
#
_entry.id   AF-A0A939Y5L0-F1
#
_cell.length_a   1.000
_cell.length_b   1.000
_cell.length_c   1.000
_cell.angle_alpha   90.00
_cell.angle_beta   90.00
_cell.angle_gamma   90.00
#
_symmetry.space_group_name_H-M   'P 1'
#
loop_
_entity.id
_entity.type
_entity.pdbx_description
1 polymer ?
#
loop_
_entity_poly.entity_id
_entity_poly.type
_entity_poly.pdbx_seq_one_letter_code
_entity_poly.pdbx_strand_id
1 'polypeptide(L)'
;MKAAVQIPVAFHCHNNLYLSAGNAIAAYENGADVLDCGLMGMARSAGNLPTEACAALMRRYGEMQDIDLYGLLSFVEKRLMPAMEPFGYHNPVAPIDLVFGLCGCHSSFLKRYQAIAEETGVNLFRLIVETSAIDRRSPSDELIRSVAAKLPKA
;
A
#
# COMPACT_ATOMS: atom_id res chain seq x y z
N MET A 1 25.71 5.08 11.78
CA MET A 1 26.30 4.39 10.61
C MET A 1 26.40 5.32 9.41
N LYS A 2 25.31 5.95 8.96
CA LYS A 2 25.31 6.83 7.78
C LYS A 2 26.40 7.92 7.79
N ALA A 3 26.59 8.61 8.92
CA ALA A 3 27.64 9.64 9.04
C ALA A 3 29.08 9.11 8.99
N ALA A 4 29.30 7.80 9.13
CA ALA A 4 30.63 7.20 9.18
C ALA A 4 31.10 6.63 7.82
N VAL A 5 30.23 6.60 6.80
CA VAL A 5 30.53 5.99 5.50
C VAL A 5 30.02 6.86 4.35
N GLN A 6 30.65 6.75 3.17
CA GLN A 6 30.24 7.47 1.95
C GLN A 6 29.40 6.60 0.99
N ILE A 7 29.22 5.31 1.30
CA ILE A 7 28.43 4.37 0.50
C ILE A 7 26.96 4.34 0.95
N PRO A 8 26.04 3.86 0.10
CA PRO A 8 24.65 3.63 0.51
C PRO A 8 24.55 2.68 1.70
N VAL A 9 23.64 2.99 2.62
CA VAL A 9 23.31 2.17 3.79
C VAL A 9 21.90 1.60 3.60
N ALA A 10 21.81 0.27 3.58
CA ALA A 10 20.54 -0.43 3.52
C ALA A 10 20.06 -0.83 4.92
N PHE A 11 18.76 -0.76 5.14
CA PHE A 11 18.09 -1.28 6.32
C PHE A 11 17.21 -2.48 5.93
N HIS A 12 17.48 -3.62 6.55
CA HIS A 12 16.72 -4.86 6.37
C HIS A 12 16.09 -5.24 7.71
N CYS A 13 14.78 -5.47 7.73
CA CYS A 13 14.06 -5.81 8.95
C CYS A 13 13.08 -6.96 8.78
N HIS A 14 12.90 -7.69 9.87
CA HIS A 14 11.88 -8.71 10.03
C HIS A 14 10.72 -8.20 10.88
N ASN A 15 9.56 -8.82 10.71
CA ASN A 15 8.32 -8.43 11.38
C ASN A 15 7.99 -9.23 12.63
N ASN A 16 8.95 -9.95 13.22
CA ASN A 16 8.74 -10.87 14.36
C ASN A 16 8.13 -10.21 15.60
N LEU A 17 8.34 -8.90 15.77
CA LEU A 17 7.75 -8.10 16.85
C LEU A 17 6.70 -7.11 16.35
N TYR A 18 6.19 -7.28 15.12
CA TYR A 18 5.25 -6.36 14.45
C TYR A 18 5.80 -4.94 14.23
N LEU A 19 7.13 -4.79 14.21
CA LEU A 19 7.82 -3.50 14.14
C LEU A 19 8.52 -3.22 12.81
N SER A 20 8.36 -4.06 11.78
CA SER A 20 9.09 -3.87 10.51
C SER A 20 8.85 -2.48 9.90
N ALA A 21 7.59 -2.05 9.82
CA ALA A 21 7.21 -0.74 9.28
C ALA A 21 7.73 0.42 10.14
N GLY A 22 7.57 0.33 11.47
CA GLY A 22 8.07 1.37 12.39
C GLY A 22 9.59 1.50 12.35
N ASN A 23 10.31 0.37 12.33
CA ASN A 23 11.76 0.36 12.25
C ASN A 23 12.28 0.87 10.91
N ALA A 24 11.60 0.56 9.79
CA ALA A 24 11.97 1.07 8.48
C ALA A 24 11.79 2.58 8.36
N ILE A 25 10.70 3.13 8.91
CA ILE A 25 10.52 4.58 9.02
C ILE A 25 11.64 5.21 9.85
N ALA A 26 11.92 4.65 11.04
CA ALA A 26 12.99 5.17 11.89
C ALA A 26 14.36 5.11 11.19
N ALA A 27 14.64 4.05 10.44
CA ALA A 27 15.87 3.91 9.67
C ALA A 27 15.96 4.96 8.54
N TYR A 28 14.86 5.18 7.80
CA TYR A 28 14.76 6.21 6.77
C TYR A 28 15.00 7.61 7.35
N GLU A 29 14.33 7.96 8.45
CA GLU A 29 14.50 9.25 9.14
C GLU A 29 15.94 9.46 9.66
N ASN A 30 16.69 8.38 9.89
CA ASN A 30 18.09 8.40 10.30
C ASN A 30 19.08 8.23 9.13
N GLY A 31 18.60 8.40 7.89
CA GLY A 31 19.43 8.49 6.68
C GLY A 31 19.80 7.17 6.02
N ALA A 32 19.03 6.10 6.24
CA ALA A 32 19.13 4.90 5.40
C ALA A 32 18.72 5.24 3.95
N ASP A 33 19.51 4.77 2.98
CA ASP A 33 19.28 5.03 1.55
C ASP A 33 18.39 3.96 0.90
N VAL A 34 18.35 2.76 1.48
CA VAL A 34 17.63 1.60 0.93
C VAL A 34 16.84 0.93 2.05
N LEU A 35 15.55 0.68 1.80
CA LEU A 35 14.69 -0.14 2.65
C LEU A 35 14.43 -1.47 1.95
N ASP A 36 14.93 -2.55 2.55
CA ASP A 36 14.73 -3.89 2.00
C ASP A 36 13.38 -4.48 2.42
N CYS A 37 12.67 -5.06 1.47
CA CYS A 37 11.25 -5.44 1.60
C CYS A 37 10.98 -6.81 0.96
N GLY A 38 9.81 -7.39 1.24
CA GLY A 38 9.29 -8.56 0.52
C GLY A 38 7.84 -8.35 0.10
N LEU A 39 7.43 -8.80 -1.08
CA LEU A 39 6.02 -8.75 -1.50
C LEU A 39 5.15 -9.51 -0.51
N MET A 40 4.02 -8.93 -0.07
CA MET A 40 3.18 -9.49 1.02
C MET A 40 3.92 -9.67 2.36
N GLY A 41 5.14 -9.14 2.49
CA GLY A 41 6.03 -9.40 3.63
C GLY A 41 6.68 -10.79 3.57
N MET A 42 6.68 -11.46 2.42
CA MET A 42 7.13 -12.84 2.29
C MET A 42 8.61 -13.00 2.61
N ALA A 43 8.91 -13.75 3.67
CA ALA A 43 10.24 -14.16 4.08
C ALA A 43 10.13 -15.32 5.10
N ARG A 44 11.25 -15.73 5.70
CA ARG A 44 11.24 -16.67 6.84
C ARG A 44 10.55 -16.06 8.06
N SER A 45 10.03 -16.92 8.94
CA SER A 45 9.39 -16.54 10.20
C SER A 45 8.20 -15.59 9.99
N ALA A 46 8.06 -14.50 10.76
CA ALA A 46 6.93 -13.57 10.64
C ALA A 46 7.01 -12.63 9.42
N GLY A 47 7.99 -12.83 8.52
CA GLY A 47 8.13 -12.03 7.31
C GLY A 47 9.02 -10.79 7.45
N ASN A 48 9.07 -10.00 6.38
CA ASN A 48 9.74 -8.71 6.28
C ASN A 48 8.70 -7.57 6.24
N LEU A 49 9.17 -6.32 6.08
CA LEU A 49 8.32 -5.22 5.68
C LEU A 49 7.64 -5.55 4.32
N PRO A 50 6.31 -5.53 4.22
CA PRO A 50 5.64 -5.70 2.93
C PRO A 50 6.02 -4.58 1.96
N THR A 51 6.45 -4.92 0.75
CA THR A 51 6.86 -3.93 -0.29
C THR A 51 5.75 -2.93 -0.57
N GLU A 52 4.51 -3.39 -0.68
CA GLU A 52 3.34 -2.54 -0.90
C GLU A 52 3.08 -1.58 0.26
N ALA A 53 3.34 -2.02 1.50
CA ALA A 53 3.23 -1.18 2.69
C ALA A 53 4.37 -0.14 2.74
N CYS A 54 5.60 -0.53 2.38
CA CYS A 54 6.73 0.39 2.25
C CYS A 54 6.41 1.51 1.25
N ALA A 55 5.98 1.16 0.04
CA ALA A 55 5.58 2.13 -0.97
C ALA A 55 4.46 3.05 -0.47
N ALA A 56 3.41 2.50 0.14
CA ALA A 56 2.32 3.30 0.70
C ALA A 56 2.78 4.27 1.80
N LEU A 57 3.67 3.83 2.70
CA LEU A 57 4.20 4.65 3.80
C LEU A 57 5.13 5.74 3.30
N MET A 58 6.07 5.41 2.41
CA MET A 58 7.05 6.35 1.87
C MET A 58 6.40 7.45 1.03
N ARG A 59 5.23 7.18 0.43
CA ARG A 59 4.42 8.24 -0.20
C ARG A 59 3.99 9.34 0.76
N ARG A 60 3.87 9.06 2.07
CA ARG A 60 3.60 10.11 3.08
C ARG A 60 4.80 11.03 3.33
N TYR A 61 6.00 10.57 3.00
CA TYR A 61 7.25 11.33 3.09
C TYR A 61 7.63 12.02 1.78
N GLY A 62 6.74 11.97 0.76
CA GLY A 62 7.01 12.52 -0.57
C GLY A 62 7.84 11.61 -1.47
N GLU A 63 8.21 10.42 -1.00
CA GLU A 63 9.02 9.45 -1.73
C GLU A 63 8.15 8.45 -2.51
N MET A 64 8.76 7.71 -3.43
CA MET A 64 8.13 6.60 -4.17
C MET A 64 6.82 6.96 -4.92
N GLN A 65 6.66 8.23 -5.33
CA GLN A 65 5.47 8.69 -6.07
C GLN A 65 5.42 8.16 -7.51
N ASP A 66 6.57 7.73 -8.02
CA ASP A 66 6.77 7.12 -9.34
C ASP A 66 6.37 5.64 -9.37
N ILE A 67 6.23 4.99 -8.21
CA ILE A 67 5.75 3.61 -8.12
C ILE A 67 4.25 3.58 -8.38
N ASP A 68 3.81 2.75 -9.34
CA ASP A 68 2.40 2.41 -9.51
C ASP A 68 1.91 1.52 -8.37
N LEU A 69 1.62 2.15 -7.23
CA LEU A 69 1.11 1.50 -6.04
C LEU A 69 -0.20 0.75 -6.35
N TYR A 70 -1.08 1.33 -7.16
CA TYR A 70 -2.40 0.74 -7.40
C TYR A 70 -2.32 -0.49 -8.31
N GLY A 71 -1.43 -0.45 -9.32
CA GLY A 71 -1.08 -1.63 -10.11
C GLY A 71 -0.43 -2.71 -9.27
N LEU A 72 0.50 -2.36 -8.37
CA LEU A 72 1.12 -3.30 -7.43
C LEU A 72 0.07 -3.98 -6.53
N LEU A 73 -0.82 -3.20 -5.92
CA LEU A 73 -1.90 -3.73 -5.07
C LEU A 73 -2.85 -4.65 -5.86
N SER A 74 -3.14 -4.29 -7.12
CA SER A 74 -3.98 -5.09 -8.01
C SER A 74 -3.31 -6.40 -8.40
N PHE A 75 -2.00 -6.38 -8.65
CA PHE A 75 -1.20 -7.58 -8.87
C PHE A 75 -1.17 -8.48 -7.63
N VAL A 76 -0.98 -7.90 -6.44
CA VAL A 76 -0.99 -8.64 -5.17
C VAL A 76 -2.34 -9.33 -4.99
N GLU A 77 -3.46 -8.60 -5.10
CA GLU A 77 -4.80 -9.12 -4.89
C GLU A 77 -5.20 -10.17 -5.93
N LYS A 78 -5.00 -9.88 -7.23
CA LYS A 78 -5.57 -10.70 -8.31
C LYS A 78 -4.67 -11.84 -8.79
N ARG A 79 -3.37 -11.79 -8.50
CA ARG A 79 -2.41 -12.77 -9.02
C ARG A 79 -1.54 -13.39 -7.95
N LEU A 80 -0.88 -12.59 -7.11
CA LEU A 80 0.07 -13.14 -6.14
C LEU A 80 -0.62 -13.88 -5.01
N MET A 81 -1.64 -13.28 -4.38
CA MET A 81 -2.42 -13.91 -3.30
C MET A 81 -3.01 -15.26 -3.75
N PRO A 82 -3.72 -15.38 -4.88
CA PRO A 82 -4.22 -16.67 -5.38
C PRO A 82 -3.11 -17.69 -5.67
N ALA A 83 -1.96 -17.23 -6.18
CA ALA A 83 -0.85 -18.13 -6.46
C ALA A 83 -0.18 -18.68 -5.18
N MET A 84 -0.28 -17.96 -4.08
CA MET A 84 0.34 -18.31 -2.79
C MET A 84 -0.58 -19.14 -1.88
N GLU A 85 -1.90 -19.07 -2.10
CA GLU A 85 -2.89 -19.82 -1.34
C GLU A 85 -2.61 -21.35 -1.26
N PRO A 86 -2.21 -22.05 -2.34
CA PRO A 86 -1.88 -23.48 -2.27
C PRO A 86 -0.67 -23.80 -1.37
N PHE A 87 0.18 -22.81 -1.12
CA PHE A 87 1.35 -22.94 -0.24
C PHE A 87 1.04 -22.54 1.21
N GLY A 88 -0.23 -22.22 1.52
CA GLY A 88 -0.66 -21.79 2.85
C GLY A 88 -0.13 -20.40 3.23
N TYR A 89 0.38 -19.63 2.28
CA TYR A 89 0.92 -18.30 2.53
C TYR A 89 -0.14 -17.22 2.29
N HIS A 90 -0.31 -16.34 3.27
CA HIS A 90 -1.38 -15.33 3.29
C HIS A 90 -0.78 -13.95 3.54
N ASN A 91 -1.34 -12.92 2.91
CA ASN A 91 -0.93 -11.55 3.19
C ASN A 91 -1.44 -11.14 4.58
N PRO A 92 -0.58 -10.72 5.52
CA PRO A 92 -1.01 -10.26 6.83
C PRO A 92 -1.86 -8.98 6.78
N VAL A 93 -1.70 -8.15 5.74
CA VAL A 93 -2.51 -6.94 5.52
C VAL A 93 -2.99 -6.94 4.08
N ALA A 94 -4.28 -7.21 3.86
CA ALA A 94 -4.82 -7.23 2.52
C ALA A 94 -4.69 -5.85 1.83
N PRO A 95 -4.54 -5.81 0.49
CA PRO A 95 -4.44 -4.56 -0.26
C PRO A 95 -5.50 -3.52 0.09
N ILE A 96 -6.75 -3.95 0.29
CA ILE A 96 -7.86 -3.05 0.64
C ILE A 96 -7.70 -2.43 2.04
N ASP A 97 -7.22 -3.19 3.02
CA ASP A 97 -7.01 -2.71 4.38
C ASP A 97 -5.84 -1.72 4.44
N LEU A 98 -4.78 -1.98 3.67
CA LEU A 98 -3.69 -1.04 3.51
C LEU A 98 -4.17 0.29 2.91
N VAL A 99 -5.07 0.25 1.92
CA VAL A 99 -5.65 1.46 1.32
C VAL A 99 -6.47 2.24 2.33
N PHE A 100 -7.29 1.58 3.16
CA PHE A 100 -8.00 2.27 4.25
C PHE A 100 -7.05 2.93 5.23
N GLY A 101 -5.97 2.24 5.63
CA GLY A 101 -4.92 2.83 6.48
C GLY A 101 -4.19 4.00 5.80
N LEU A 102 -4.01 3.95 4.48
CA LEU A 102 -3.34 5.00 3.70
C LEU A 102 -4.19 6.29 3.63
N CYS A 103 -5.48 6.18 3.34
CA CYS A 103 -6.33 7.36 3.12
C CYS A 103 -7.19 7.77 4.34
N GLY A 104 -7.30 6.91 5.35
CA GLY A 104 -8.15 7.12 6.51
C GLY A 104 -9.64 7.06 6.20
N CYS A 105 -10.04 6.35 5.14
CA CYS A 105 -11.43 6.09 4.79
C CYS A 105 -11.97 4.95 5.63
N HIS A 106 -13.22 5.09 6.12
CA HIS A 106 -13.88 4.02 6.85
C HIS A 106 -14.31 2.89 5.89
N SER A 107 -14.15 1.63 6.32
CA SER A 107 -14.41 0.45 5.49
C SER A 107 -15.89 0.25 5.13
N SER A 108 -16.82 0.89 5.84
CA SER A 108 -18.26 0.83 5.56
C SER A 108 -18.63 1.30 4.14
N PHE A 109 -17.80 2.14 3.51
CA PHE A 109 -18.06 2.65 2.16
C PHE A 109 -17.61 1.70 1.04
N LEU A 110 -16.96 0.57 1.38
CA LEU A 110 -16.34 -0.33 0.41
C LEU A 110 -17.30 -0.80 -0.70
N LYS A 111 -18.51 -1.25 -0.33
CA LYS A 111 -19.49 -1.76 -1.30
C LYS A 111 -19.87 -0.71 -2.35
N ARG A 112 -19.97 0.54 -1.94
CA ARG A 112 -20.28 1.68 -2.84
C ARG A 112 -19.12 1.93 -3.80
N TYR A 113 -17.89 1.97 -3.28
CA TYR A 113 -16.70 2.11 -4.11
C TYR A 113 -16.54 0.97 -5.10
N GLN A 114 -16.78 -0.28 -4.69
CA GLN A 114 -16.74 -1.46 -5.56
C GLN A 114 -17.74 -1.35 -6.71
N ALA A 115 -19.00 -1.04 -6.41
CA ALA A 115 -20.04 -0.89 -7.43
C ALA A 115 -19.68 0.18 -8.47
N ILE A 116 -19.22 1.36 -8.02
CA ILE A 116 -18.85 2.46 -8.94
C ILE A 116 -17.57 2.13 -9.71
N ALA A 117 -16.57 1.51 -9.08
CA ALA A 117 -15.33 1.12 -9.75
C ALA A 117 -15.60 0.08 -10.85
N GLU A 118 -16.47 -0.90 -10.59
CA GLU A 118 -16.89 -1.91 -11.56
C GLU A 118 -17.67 -1.27 -12.72
N GLU A 119 -18.67 -0.44 -12.42
CA GLU A 119 -19.47 0.27 -13.42
C GLU A 119 -18.61 1.16 -14.33
N THR A 120 -17.64 1.86 -13.75
CA THR A 120 -16.81 2.82 -14.48
C THR A 120 -15.52 2.20 -15.02
N GLY A 121 -15.17 0.97 -14.68
CA GLY A 121 -13.95 0.30 -15.13
C GLY A 121 -12.66 1.01 -14.69
N VAL A 122 -12.64 1.60 -13.50
CA VAL A 122 -11.46 2.26 -12.93
C VAL A 122 -10.87 1.44 -11.79
N ASN A 123 -9.62 1.71 -11.45
CA ASN A 123 -8.96 0.99 -10.36
C ASN A 123 -9.60 1.34 -9.00
N LEU A 124 -10.11 0.33 -8.29
CA LEU A 124 -10.80 0.48 -7.00
C LEU A 124 -9.92 1.20 -5.96
N PHE A 125 -8.67 0.77 -5.80
CA PHE A 125 -7.75 1.33 -4.81
C PHE A 125 -7.47 2.81 -5.08
N ARG A 126 -7.24 3.15 -6.35
CA ARG A 126 -7.04 4.55 -6.77
C ARG A 126 -8.28 5.38 -6.50
N LEU A 127 -9.47 4.87 -6.86
CA LEU A 127 -10.73 5.56 -6.63
C LEU A 127 -10.95 5.91 -5.16
N ILE A 128 -10.66 4.98 -4.25
CA ILE A 128 -10.79 5.21 -2.80
C ILE A 128 -9.83 6.31 -2.34
N VAL A 129 -8.55 6.22 -2.71
CA VAL A 129 -7.53 7.19 -2.26
C VAL A 129 -7.82 8.60 -2.79
N GLU A 130 -8.12 8.74 -4.08
CA GLU A 130 -8.36 10.03 -4.73
C GLU A 130 -9.65 10.68 -4.23
N THR A 131 -10.71 9.89 -3.99
CA THR A 131 -11.94 10.41 -3.39
C THR A 131 -11.71 10.85 -1.95
N SER A 132 -10.96 10.06 -1.17
CA SER A 132 -10.67 10.36 0.24
C SER A 132 -9.75 11.57 0.44
N ALA A 133 -8.99 11.95 -0.59
CA ALA A 133 -8.25 13.20 -0.59
C ALA A 133 -9.19 14.43 -0.58
N ILE A 134 -10.42 14.28 -1.10
CA ILE A 134 -11.45 15.32 -1.13
C ILE A 134 -12.37 15.19 0.09
N ASP A 135 -12.97 14.01 0.29
CA ASP A 135 -13.79 13.71 1.46
C ASP A 135 -13.64 12.24 1.87
N ARG A 136 -12.95 12.03 3.00
CA ARG A 136 -12.77 10.69 3.62
C ARG A 136 -13.85 10.33 4.64
N ARG A 137 -14.67 11.28 5.07
CA ARG A 137 -15.63 11.10 6.18
C ARG A 137 -16.97 10.62 5.68
N SER A 138 -17.49 11.21 4.61
CA SER A 138 -18.82 10.88 4.08
C SER A 138 -18.94 11.14 2.58
N PRO A 139 -18.12 10.46 1.74
CA PRO A 139 -18.12 10.67 0.30
C PRO A 139 -19.49 10.31 -0.31
N SER A 140 -20.09 11.24 -1.05
CA SER A 140 -21.34 11.02 -1.78
C SER A 140 -21.10 10.21 -3.05
N ASP A 141 -22.16 9.60 -3.59
CA ASP A 141 -22.11 8.86 -4.86
C ASP A 141 -21.70 9.78 -6.02
N GLU A 142 -22.19 11.02 -6.04
CA GLU A 142 -21.82 12.01 -7.05
C GLU A 142 -20.33 12.34 -6.98
N LEU A 143 -19.79 12.50 -5.77
CA LEU A 143 -18.37 12.75 -5.59
C LEU A 143 -17.54 11.58 -6.12
N ILE A 144 -17.85 10.35 -5.69
CA ILE A 144 -17.11 9.16 -6.12
C ILE A 144 -17.16 9.01 -7.65
N ARG A 145 -18.33 9.21 -8.27
CA ARG A 145 -18.49 9.16 -9.73
C ARG A 145 -17.71 10.27 -10.44
N SER A 146 -17.70 11.48 -9.88
CA SER A 146 -16.95 12.62 -10.43
C SER A 146 -15.44 12.38 -10.41
N VAL A 147 -14.94 11.69 -9.38
CA VAL A 147 -13.53 11.28 -9.28
C VAL A 147 -13.26 10.17 -10.29
N ALA A 148 -14.10 9.13 -10.34
CA ALA A 148 -13.97 8.03 -11.28
C ALA A 148 -13.87 8.51 -12.74
N ALA A 149 -14.65 9.52 -13.13
CA ALA A 149 -14.62 10.10 -14.48
C ALA A 149 -13.27 10.72 -14.87
N LYS A 150 -12.41 11.07 -13.90
CA LYS A 150 -11.09 11.67 -14.11
C LYS A 150 -9.95 10.64 -14.08
N LEU A 151 -10.23 9.40 -13.70
CA LEU A 151 -9.22 8.35 -13.57
C LEU A 151 -9.03 7.59 -14.88
N PRO A 152 -7.81 7.08 -15.16
CA PRO A 152 -7.61 6.16 -16.26
C PRO A 152 -8.37 4.86 -16.01
N LYS A 153 -8.72 4.17 -17.10
CA LYS A 153 -9.28 2.81 -17.03
C LYS A 153 -8.23 1.84 -16.46
N ALA A 154 -8.73 0.86 -15.71
CA ALA A 154 -7.93 -0.16 -15.06
C ALA A 154 -7.35 -1.20 -16.02
#